data_AF-A0A7J9QG88-F1
#
_entry.id   AF-A0A7J9QG88-F1
#
_cell.length_a   1.000
_cell.length_b   1.000
_cell.length_c   1.000
_cell.angle_alpha   90.00
_cell.angle_beta   90.00
_cell.angle_gamma   90.00
#
_symmetry.space_group_name_H-M   'P 1'
#
loop_
_entity.id
_entity.type
_entity.pdbx_description
1 polymer ?
#
loop_
_entity_poly.entity_id
_entity_poly.type
_entity_poly.pdbx_seq_one_letter_code
_entity_poly.pdbx_strand_id
1 'polypeptide(L)'
;MTRKERMRYWKLTSDEMMEFNYDDSKLLNWEIKCIREPEDEAHFIGVFMYRNGTAYDYESVKGICYFHNNIDRKELPEITKFLQGKFNGKEMEKGDRILLKDSDQIFSSTDIGSLAKEMESKFNTKAVISLEFEDITAEALKESGMPEAKLLPVPK
;
A
#
# COMPACT_ATOMS: atom_id res chain seq x y z
N MET A 1 10.39 9.11 24.93
CA MET A 1 10.07 7.84 24.22
C MET A 1 11.30 7.45 23.42
N THR A 2 11.81 6.24 23.61
CA THR A 2 12.88 5.69 22.78
C THR A 2 12.35 5.56 21.35
N ARG A 3 13.06 6.10 20.36
CA ARG A 3 12.68 5.95 18.95
C ARG A 3 12.77 4.47 18.61
N LYS A 4 11.63 3.83 18.35
CA LYS A 4 11.60 2.44 17.90
C LYS A 4 12.24 2.33 16.54
N GLU A 5 12.97 1.24 16.32
CA GLU A 5 13.60 0.98 15.03
C GLU A 5 12.53 0.78 13.95
N ARG A 6 12.87 1.24 12.74
CA ARG A 6 12.03 1.23 11.55
C ARG A 6 12.76 0.44 10.49
N MET A 7 12.03 -0.43 9.81
CA MET A 7 12.53 -1.17 8.65
C MET A 7 11.65 -0.83 7.46
N ARG A 8 12.26 -0.51 6.31
CA ARG A 8 11.53 -0.11 5.10
C ARG A 8 11.95 -0.99 3.94
N TYR A 9 10.99 -1.49 3.19
CA TYR A 9 11.23 -2.24 1.96
C TYR A 9 10.63 -1.51 0.79
N TRP A 10 11.29 -1.61 -0.37
CA TRP A 10 10.79 -1.10 -1.64
C TRP A 10 11.18 -2.06 -2.77
N LYS A 11 10.36 -2.07 -3.82
CA LYS A 11 10.48 -2.84 -5.05
C LYS A 11 10.06 -4.28 -4.87
N LEU A 12 9.18 -4.52 -3.91
CA LEU A 12 8.51 -5.80 -3.74
C LEU A 12 7.46 -5.95 -4.85
N THR A 13 7.33 -7.15 -5.39
CA THR A 13 6.33 -7.48 -6.41
C THR A 13 5.10 -8.14 -5.79
N SER A 14 4.00 -8.18 -6.55
CA SER A 14 2.79 -8.86 -6.14
C SER A 14 3.00 -10.37 -5.90
N ASP A 15 3.89 -11.01 -6.66
CA ASP A 15 4.27 -12.42 -6.49
C ASP A 15 5.08 -12.66 -5.21
N GLU A 16 6.10 -11.84 -4.94
CA GLU A 16 6.93 -11.98 -3.74
C GLU A 16 6.10 -11.84 -2.45
N MET A 17 5.11 -10.93 -2.46
CA MET A 17 4.21 -10.74 -1.33
C MET A 17 3.42 -12.00 -0.96
N MET A 18 3.22 -12.93 -1.89
CA MET A 18 2.53 -14.20 -1.62
C MET A 18 3.40 -15.19 -0.83
N GLU A 19 4.71 -14.96 -0.76
CA GLU A 19 5.68 -15.86 -0.13
C GLU A 19 6.05 -15.42 1.29
N PHE A 20 5.81 -14.16 1.64
CA PHE A 20 6.20 -13.60 2.93
C PHE A 20 5.24 -13.99 4.05
N ASN A 21 5.75 -14.09 5.28
CA ASN A 21 4.96 -14.39 6.47
C ASN A 21 5.42 -13.58 7.69
N TYR A 22 5.50 -12.25 7.55
CA TYR A 22 5.92 -11.36 8.63
C TYR A 22 4.80 -11.17 9.67
N ASP A 23 5.16 -10.69 10.86
CA ASP A 23 4.19 -10.25 11.88
C ASP A 23 3.48 -8.97 11.40
N ASP A 24 2.23 -9.11 10.97
CA ASP A 24 1.44 -8.02 10.41
C ASP A 24 1.18 -6.90 11.43
N SER A 25 1.18 -7.21 12.74
CA SER A 25 1.01 -6.25 13.82
C SER A 25 2.14 -5.21 13.86
N LYS A 26 3.29 -5.54 13.28
CA LYS A 26 4.47 -4.67 13.16
C LYS A 26 4.45 -3.80 11.91
N LEU A 27 3.60 -4.11 10.92
CA LEU A 27 3.47 -3.31 9.71
C LEU A 27 2.71 -2.00 10.01
N LEU A 28 3.36 -0.86 9.82
CA LEU A 28 2.77 0.45 10.07
C LEU A 28 2.02 1.00 8.87
N ASN A 29 2.58 0.79 7.69
CA ASN A 29 2.00 1.24 6.44
C ASN A 29 2.55 0.45 5.26
N TRP A 30 1.77 0.45 4.20
CA TRP A 30 2.13 -0.12 2.92
C TRP A 30 1.58 0.76 1.78
N GLU A 31 2.25 0.68 0.63
CA GLU A 31 1.83 1.31 -0.62
C GLU A 31 2.02 0.32 -1.77
N ILE A 32 1.04 0.25 -2.66
CA ILE A 32 1.09 -0.43 -3.96
C ILE A 32 1.04 0.67 -5.03
N LYS A 33 2.19 0.94 -5.66
CA LYS A 33 2.25 1.84 -6.81
C LYS A 33 1.98 1.03 -8.08
N CYS A 34 0.80 1.21 -8.65
CA CYS A 34 0.31 0.51 -9.84
C CYS A 34 0.60 1.36 -11.08
N ILE A 35 1.69 1.07 -11.79
CA ILE A 35 2.15 1.84 -12.97
C ILE A 35 1.46 1.30 -14.21
N ARG A 36 0.81 2.16 -15.03
CA ARG A 36 0.14 1.72 -16.27
C ARG A 36 1.16 1.22 -17.30
N GLU A 37 0.77 0.17 -18.03
CA GLU A 37 1.54 -0.38 -19.12
C GLU A 37 0.91 -0.03 -20.49
N PRO A 38 1.70 0.39 -21.50
CA PRO A 38 3.12 0.70 -21.41
C PRO A 38 3.39 1.93 -20.53
N GLU A 39 4.57 1.98 -19.90
CA GLU A 39 4.97 3.15 -19.10
C GLU A 39 5.12 4.39 -19.99
N ASP A 40 4.19 5.34 -19.85
CA ASP A 40 4.21 6.64 -20.53
C ASP A 40 3.71 7.74 -19.57
N GLU A 41 4.28 8.93 -19.69
CA GLU A 41 3.96 10.13 -18.88
C GLU A 41 3.72 9.88 -17.37
N ALA A 42 4.37 8.88 -16.77
CA ALA A 42 4.20 8.50 -15.36
C ALA A 42 2.72 8.27 -14.93
N HIS A 43 1.91 7.61 -15.76
CA HIS A 43 0.55 7.20 -15.40
C HIS A 43 0.58 6.13 -14.31
N PHE A 44 0.03 6.42 -13.11
CA PHE A 44 -0.06 5.42 -12.05
C PHE A 44 -1.19 5.69 -11.05
N ILE A 45 -1.57 4.63 -10.34
CA ILE A 45 -2.49 4.64 -9.19
C ILE A 45 -1.69 4.18 -7.98
N GLY A 46 -1.55 5.03 -6.96
CA GLY A 46 -0.91 4.67 -5.69
C GLY A 46 -1.98 4.30 -4.67
N VAL A 47 -2.06 3.04 -4.27
CA VAL A 47 -3.00 2.56 -3.24
C VAL A 47 -2.22 2.34 -1.95
N PHE A 48 -2.69 2.87 -0.82
CA PHE A 48 -1.93 2.81 0.42
C PHE A 48 -2.83 2.76 1.65
N MET A 49 -2.23 2.37 2.78
CA MET A 49 -2.90 2.37 4.08
C MET A 49 -1.91 2.67 5.20
N TYR A 50 -2.33 3.48 6.16
CA TYR A 50 -1.61 3.74 7.40
C TYR A 50 -2.36 3.12 8.58
N ARG A 51 -1.69 2.31 9.40
CA ARG A 51 -2.25 1.69 10.62
C ARG A 51 -2.81 2.71 11.59
N ASN A 52 -2.15 3.86 11.70
CA ASN A 52 -2.58 4.95 12.57
C ASN A 52 -3.54 5.94 11.89
N GLY A 53 -4.01 5.61 10.68
CA GLY A 53 -4.89 6.42 9.85
C GLY A 53 -4.15 7.44 8.97
N THR A 54 -4.85 7.88 7.94
CA THR A 54 -4.40 8.91 7.00
C THR A 54 -4.89 10.28 7.47
N ALA A 55 -3.98 11.26 7.47
CA ALA A 55 -4.32 12.63 7.86
C ALA A 55 -5.37 13.24 6.92
N TYR A 56 -6.51 13.60 7.49
CA TYR A 56 -7.61 14.32 6.88
C TYR A 56 -7.95 15.53 7.77
N ASP A 57 -7.61 16.71 7.30
CA ASP A 57 -7.54 17.97 8.06
C ASP A 57 -6.90 17.82 9.45
N TYR A 58 -7.68 17.93 10.52
CA TYR A 58 -7.23 17.80 11.91
C TYR A 58 -7.46 16.39 12.49
N GLU A 59 -7.97 15.47 11.68
CA GLU A 59 -8.33 14.11 12.07
C GLU A 59 -7.43 13.08 11.38
N SER A 60 -7.27 11.92 12.03
CA SER A 60 -6.70 10.74 11.41
C SER A 60 -7.80 9.77 11.08
N VAL A 61 -7.98 9.46 9.79
CA VAL A 61 -9.06 8.59 9.32
C VAL A 61 -8.51 7.24 8.90
N LYS A 62 -9.12 6.17 9.42
CA LYS A 62 -8.75 4.80 9.06
C LYS A 62 -9.45 4.37 7.78
N GLY A 63 -8.75 3.56 7.01
CA GLY A 63 -9.24 3.01 5.76
C GLY A 63 -8.19 3.07 4.65
N ILE A 64 -8.50 2.42 3.54
CA ILE A 64 -7.67 2.42 2.35
C ILE A 64 -7.78 3.77 1.65
N CYS A 65 -6.66 4.24 1.12
CA CYS A 65 -6.60 5.43 0.30
C CYS A 65 -6.03 5.08 -1.07
N TYR A 66 -6.38 5.87 -2.05
CA TYR A 66 -5.57 5.94 -3.26
C TYR A 66 -5.37 7.37 -3.72
N PHE A 67 -4.31 7.57 -4.48
CA PHE A 67 -4.02 8.77 -5.25
C PHE A 67 -3.65 8.35 -6.66
N HIS A 68 -3.62 9.31 -7.57
CA HIS A 68 -3.31 9.02 -8.96
C HIS A 68 -2.42 10.11 -9.55
N ASN A 69 -1.68 9.75 -10.60
CA ASN A 69 -0.95 10.68 -11.42
C ASN A 69 -1.31 10.43 -12.89
N ASN A 70 -1.69 11.50 -13.60
CA ASN A 70 -2.08 11.49 -15.01
C ASN A 70 -3.21 10.52 -15.41
N ILE A 71 -3.92 9.92 -14.46
CA ILE A 71 -5.13 9.12 -14.73
C ILE A 71 -6.31 10.04 -15.06
N ASP A 72 -7.08 9.69 -16.10
CA ASP A 72 -8.28 10.43 -16.50
C ASP A 72 -9.33 10.39 -15.37
N ARG A 73 -9.91 11.56 -15.05
CA ARG A 73 -10.94 11.69 -14.00
C ARG A 73 -12.13 10.75 -14.21
N LYS A 74 -12.44 10.37 -15.46
CA LYS A 74 -13.52 9.42 -15.76
C LYS A 74 -13.25 7.99 -15.28
N GLU A 75 -12.00 7.62 -15.04
CA GLU A 75 -11.60 6.29 -14.55
C GLU A 75 -11.69 6.19 -13.02
N LEU A 76 -11.62 7.31 -12.30
CA LEU A 76 -11.64 7.34 -10.83
C LEU A 76 -12.85 6.61 -10.23
N PRO A 77 -14.09 6.78 -10.74
CA PRO A 77 -15.25 6.04 -10.21
C PRO A 77 -15.11 4.52 -10.34
N GLU A 78 -14.41 4.01 -11.35
CA GLU A 78 -14.16 2.57 -11.49
C GLU A 78 -13.16 2.07 -10.45
N ILE A 79 -12.09 2.83 -10.21
CA ILE A 79 -11.08 2.53 -9.18
C ILE A 79 -11.72 2.56 -7.79
N THR A 80 -12.48 3.61 -7.47
CA THR A 80 -13.22 3.73 -6.21
C THR A 80 -14.16 2.55 -6.00
N LYS A 81 -14.99 2.22 -6.99
CA LYS A 81 -15.94 1.09 -6.90
C LYS A 81 -15.24 -0.25 -6.72
N PHE A 82 -14.12 -0.46 -7.40
CA PHE A 82 -13.33 -1.67 -7.25
C PHE A 82 -12.83 -1.84 -5.81
N LEU A 83 -12.24 -0.79 -5.22
CA LEU A 83 -11.75 -0.82 -3.84
C LEU A 83 -12.91 -0.91 -2.81
N GLN A 84 -14.00 -0.18 -3.02
CA GLN A 84 -15.20 -0.27 -2.16
C GLN A 84 -15.84 -1.66 -2.20
N GLY A 85 -15.89 -2.30 -3.37
CA GLY A 85 -16.41 -3.66 -3.50
C GLY A 85 -15.60 -4.69 -2.73
N LYS A 86 -14.34 -4.38 -2.39
CA LYS A 86 -13.44 -5.25 -1.61
C LYS A 86 -13.42 -4.95 -0.13
N PHE A 87 -13.35 -3.68 0.21
CA PHE A 87 -13.05 -3.23 1.57
C PHE A 87 -14.16 -2.39 2.19
N ASN A 88 -15.29 -2.20 1.50
CA ASN A 88 -16.34 -1.29 1.92
C ASN A 88 -15.81 0.15 2.08
N GLY A 89 -16.41 0.92 2.99
CA GLY A 89 -15.97 2.26 3.35
C GLY A 89 -16.67 3.37 2.57
N LYS A 90 -16.75 4.53 3.22
CA LYS A 90 -17.37 5.73 2.67
C LYS A 90 -16.35 6.55 1.90
N GLU A 91 -16.65 6.82 0.64
CA GLU A 91 -15.82 7.69 -0.20
C GLU A 91 -15.73 9.12 0.37
N MET A 92 -14.50 9.62 0.47
CA MET A 92 -14.15 10.98 0.85
C MET A 92 -12.98 11.46 -0.03
N GLU A 93 -13.11 12.63 -0.66
CA GLU A 93 -12.08 13.22 -1.53
C GLU A 93 -11.33 14.34 -0.80
N LYS A 94 -9.98 14.37 -0.92
CA LYS A 94 -9.12 15.45 -0.40
C LYS A 94 -7.96 15.72 -1.36
N GLY A 95 -8.09 16.78 -2.15
CA GLY A 95 -7.13 17.06 -3.24
C GLY A 95 -7.15 15.90 -4.23
N ASP A 96 -5.99 15.38 -4.60
CA ASP A 96 -5.87 14.25 -5.54
C ASP A 96 -5.96 12.87 -4.85
N ARG A 97 -6.42 12.82 -3.60
CA ARG A 97 -6.58 11.59 -2.81
C ARG A 97 -8.05 11.26 -2.61
N ILE A 98 -8.36 9.98 -2.79
CA ILE A 98 -9.64 9.40 -2.41
C ILE A 98 -9.38 8.47 -1.23
N LEU A 99 -10.19 8.62 -0.19
CA LEU A 99 -10.16 7.86 1.04
C LEU A 99 -11.47 7.08 1.16
N LEU A 100 -11.39 5.79 1.45
CA LEU A 100 -12.55 4.99 1.83
C LEU A 100 -12.58 4.92 3.36
N LYS A 101 -13.24 5.90 3.97
CA LYS A 101 -13.33 6.02 5.42
C LYS A 101 -14.01 4.79 6.02
N ASP A 102 -13.42 4.28 7.09
CA ASP A 102 -13.88 3.11 7.84
C ASP A 102 -13.98 1.84 6.96
N SER A 103 -13.17 1.77 5.90
CA SER A 103 -13.00 0.54 5.13
C SER A 103 -12.27 -0.52 5.95
N ASP A 104 -12.45 -1.78 5.58
CA ASP A 104 -11.68 -2.90 6.08
C ASP A 104 -10.19 -2.65 5.86
N GLN A 105 -9.39 -3.04 6.85
CA GLN A 105 -7.95 -2.81 6.88
C GLN A 105 -7.22 -4.12 6.65
N ILE A 106 -6.22 -4.09 5.77
CA ILE A 106 -5.38 -5.24 5.44
C ILE A 106 -3.93 -4.93 5.80
N PHE A 107 -3.25 -5.88 6.43
CA PHE A 107 -1.84 -5.77 6.77
C PHE A 107 -1.07 -7.07 6.54
N SER A 108 -1.75 -8.16 6.18
CA SER A 108 -1.08 -9.41 5.83
C SER A 108 -0.39 -9.28 4.48
N SER A 109 0.71 -10.02 4.31
CA SER A 109 1.45 -10.10 3.05
C SER A 109 0.55 -10.58 1.90
N THR A 110 -0.26 -11.60 2.18
CA THR A 110 -1.15 -12.25 1.21
C THR A 110 -2.27 -11.32 0.75
N ASP A 111 -2.89 -10.55 1.64
CA ASP A 111 -3.96 -9.62 1.25
C ASP A 111 -3.42 -8.48 0.38
N ILE A 112 -2.25 -7.93 0.74
CA ILE A 112 -1.59 -6.86 -0.02
C ILE A 112 -1.15 -7.39 -1.38
N GLY A 113 -0.52 -8.57 -1.43
CA GLY A 113 -0.11 -9.23 -2.67
C GLY A 113 -1.30 -9.55 -3.59
N SER A 114 -2.39 -10.06 -3.03
CA SER A 114 -3.62 -10.34 -3.78
C SER A 114 -4.23 -9.05 -4.36
N LEU A 115 -4.35 -8.00 -3.54
CA LEU A 115 -4.81 -6.70 -4.03
C LEU A 115 -3.93 -6.18 -5.17
N ALA A 116 -2.60 -6.29 -5.05
CA ALA A 116 -1.68 -5.88 -6.09
C ALA A 116 -1.93 -6.65 -7.40
N LYS A 117 -2.04 -7.99 -7.35
CA LYS A 117 -2.34 -8.81 -8.55
C LYS A 117 -3.65 -8.43 -9.21
N GLU A 118 -4.67 -8.15 -8.41
CA GLU A 118 -5.97 -7.74 -8.95
C GLU A 118 -5.91 -6.35 -9.57
N MET A 119 -5.15 -5.41 -8.99
CA MET A 119 -4.90 -4.10 -9.59
C MET A 119 -4.13 -4.21 -10.92
N GLU A 120 -3.12 -5.08 -10.97
CA GLU A 120 -2.34 -5.38 -12.17
C GLU A 120 -3.25 -5.87 -13.31
N SER A 121 -4.12 -6.85 -13.00
CA SER A 121 -5.04 -7.43 -13.98
C SER A 121 -6.17 -6.47 -14.38
N LYS A 122 -6.85 -5.84 -13.41
CA LYS A 122 -8.04 -5.02 -13.66
C LYS A 122 -7.72 -3.72 -14.40
N PHE A 123 -6.57 -3.13 -14.09
CA PHE A 123 -6.18 -1.82 -14.59
C PHE A 123 -4.96 -1.86 -15.50
N ASN A 124 -4.54 -3.03 -16.01
CA ASN A 124 -3.38 -3.16 -16.89
C ASN A 124 -2.17 -2.38 -16.35
N THR A 125 -1.79 -2.72 -15.11
CA THR A 125 -0.69 -2.07 -14.39
C THR A 125 0.36 -3.07 -13.98
N LYS A 126 1.52 -2.56 -13.56
CA LYS A 126 2.58 -3.29 -12.88
C LYS A 126 2.75 -2.73 -11.48
N ALA A 127 2.69 -3.59 -10.46
CA ALA A 127 2.76 -3.16 -9.07
C ALA A 127 4.22 -3.05 -8.57
N VAL A 128 4.49 -1.97 -7.84
CA VAL A 128 5.70 -1.78 -7.04
C VAL A 128 5.26 -1.53 -5.60
N ILE A 129 5.61 -2.44 -4.70
CA ILE A 129 5.13 -2.44 -3.33
C ILE A 129 6.23 -1.93 -2.38
N SER A 130 5.81 -1.11 -1.42
CA SER A 130 6.63 -0.60 -0.33
C SER A 130 5.97 -0.91 1.00
N LEU A 131 6.77 -1.28 2.00
CA LEU A 131 6.32 -1.64 3.36
C LEU A 131 7.17 -0.91 4.40
N GLU A 132 6.56 -0.40 5.47
CA GLU A 132 7.27 0.14 6.63
C GLU A 132 6.82 -0.56 7.91
N PHE A 133 7.79 -1.08 8.67
CA PHE A 133 7.57 -1.76 9.93
C PHE A 133 8.11 -0.96 11.12
N GLU A 134 7.52 -1.18 12.30
CA GLU A 134 8.00 -0.71 13.60
C GLU A 134 8.29 -1.89 14.51
N ASP A 135 9.34 -1.80 15.33
CA ASP A 135 9.52 -2.73 16.47
C ASP A 135 9.64 -4.21 16.04
N ILE A 136 10.39 -4.43 14.97
CA ILE A 136 10.76 -5.73 14.42
C ILE A 136 12.22 -5.69 13.94
N THR A 137 12.95 -6.78 14.17
CA THR A 137 14.36 -6.93 13.78
C THR A 137 14.51 -7.29 12.30
N ALA A 138 15.65 -6.97 11.69
CA ALA A 138 15.95 -7.38 10.33
C ALA A 138 16.03 -8.91 10.17
N GLU A 139 16.52 -9.62 11.21
CA GLU A 139 16.60 -11.07 11.26
C GLU A 139 15.22 -11.71 11.20
N ALA A 140 14.27 -11.28 12.03
CA ALA A 140 12.88 -11.76 11.99
C ALA A 140 12.22 -11.53 10.62
N LEU A 141 12.47 -10.37 9.99
CA LEU A 141 11.96 -10.09 8.64
C LEU A 141 12.59 -11.03 7.60
N LYS A 142 13.89 -11.31 7.69
CA LYS A 142 14.57 -12.27 6.83
C LYS A 142 14.03 -13.69 7.01
N GLU A 143 13.79 -14.12 8.24
CA GLU A 143 13.15 -15.41 8.55
C GLU A 143 11.73 -15.51 7.99
N SER A 144 11.02 -14.38 7.89
CA SER A 144 9.72 -14.29 7.23
C SER A 144 9.76 -14.25 5.69
N GLY A 145 10.94 -14.42 5.09
CA GLY A 145 11.14 -14.44 3.63
C GLY A 145 11.47 -13.08 3.00
N MET A 146 11.58 -12.01 3.79
CA MET A 146 11.80 -10.67 3.25
C MET A 146 13.24 -10.51 2.69
N PRO A 147 13.41 -9.99 1.47
CA PRO A 147 14.71 -9.93 0.81
C PRO A 147 15.59 -8.79 1.32
N GLU A 148 16.75 -9.14 1.88
CA GLU A 148 17.75 -8.18 2.40
C GLU A 148 18.18 -7.14 1.35
N ALA A 149 18.27 -7.53 0.07
CA ALA A 149 18.64 -6.64 -1.03
C ALA A 149 17.63 -5.50 -1.31
N LYS A 150 16.41 -5.60 -0.79
CA LYS A 150 15.34 -4.60 -0.96
C LYS A 150 15.07 -3.79 0.32
N LEU A 151 15.82 -4.06 1.38
CA LEU A 151 15.79 -3.27 2.61
C LEU A 151 16.42 -1.90 2.34
N LEU A 152 15.67 -0.85 2.63
CA LEU A 152 16.13 0.53 2.52
C LEU A 152 16.85 0.96 3.81
N PRO A 153 17.93 1.74 3.69
CA PRO A 153 18.56 2.34 4.85
C PRO A 153 17.59 3.32 5.51
N VAL A 154 17.33 3.14 6.81
CA VAL A 154 16.60 4.13 7.60
C VAL A 154 17.62 5.05 8.29
N PRO A 155 17.59 6.38 8.03
CA PRO A 155 18.47 7.30 8.73
C PRO A 155 18.22 7.24 10.24
N LYS A 156 19.30 6.99 10.99
CA LYS A 156 19.31 7.05 12.46
C LYS A 156 19.18 8.49 12.92
#